data_AF-A0A856M8B3-F1
#
_entry.id   AF-A0A856M8B3-F1
#
_cell.length_a   1.000
_cell.length_b   1.000
_cell.length_c   1.000
_cell.angle_alpha   90.00
_cell.angle_beta   90.00
_cell.angle_gamma   90.00
#
_symmetry.space_group_name_H-M   'P 1'
#
loop_
_entity.id
_entity.type
_entity.pdbx_description
1 polymer ?
#
loop_
_entity_poly.entity_id
_entity_poly.type
_entity_poly.pdbx_seq_one_letter_code
_entity_poly.pdbx_strand_id
1 'polypeptide(L)' 'MPLALLFVIALELMHAPNWLIWLEGGVLTIARVAHAWGLITTYGPSIGRATGFFITLFVYILGSLACVYYGIKGII' A
#
# COMPACT_ATOMS: atom_id res chain seq x y z
N MET A 1 -4.95 8.90 -1.29
CA MET A 1 -4.85 7.46 -0.98
C MET A 1 -4.87 7.24 0.54
N PRO A 2 -5.90 7.69 1.27
CA PRO A 2 -5.97 7.45 2.72
C PRO A 2 -6.22 5.96 3.04
N LEU A 3 -6.81 5.20 2.12
CA LEU A 3 -7.18 3.80 2.34
C LEU A 3 -5.98 2.87 2.64
N ALA A 4 -4.79 3.14 2.10
CA ALA A 4 -3.61 2.29 2.36
C ALA A 4 -3.16 2.44 3.81
N LEU A 5 -3.19 3.67 4.31
CA LEU A 5 -2.85 3.97 5.70
C LEU A 5 -3.85 3.34 6.66
N LEU A 6 -5.13 3.21 6.26
CA LEU A 6 -6.13 2.49 7.03
C LEU A 6 -5.78 1.00 7.15
N PHE A 7 -5.24 0.36 6.11
CA PHE A 7 -4.77 -1.03 6.20
C PHE A 7 -3.58 -1.17 7.13
N VAL A 8 -2.59 -0.27 7.04
CA VAL A 8 -1.43 -0.26 7.92
C VAL A 8 -1.85 -0.11 9.39
N ILE A 9 -2.75 0.84 9.69
CA ILE A 9 -3.27 1.04 11.05
C ILE A 9 -4.07 -0.17 11.52
N ALA A 10 -4.92 -0.75 10.67
CA ALA A 10 -5.69 -1.94 11.02
C ALA A 10 -4.77 -3.13 11.36
N LEU A 11 -3.71 -3.34 10.59
CA LEU A 11 -2.71 -4.39 10.84
C LEU A 11 -1.93 -4.16 12.14
N GLU A 12 -1.57 -2.90 12.44
CA GLU A 12 -0.93 -2.53 13.71
C GLU A 12 -1.85 -2.85 14.91
N LEU A 13 -3.14 -2.51 14.80
CA LEU A 13 -4.15 -2.81 15.84
C LEU A 13 -4.41 -4.31 16.01
N MET A 14 -4.19 -5.12 14.97
CA MET A 14 -4.28 -6.58 15.02
C MET A 14 -3.00 -7.25 15.53
N HIS A 15 -2.00 -6.47 15.96
CA HIS A 15 -0.67 -6.95 16.34
C HIS A 15 -0.02 -7.84 15.25
N ALA A 16 -0.24 -7.48 13.98
CA ALA A 16 0.40 -8.14 12.85
C ALA A 16 1.93 -7.97 12.95
N PRO A 17 2.72 -8.89 12.37
CA PRO A 17 4.16 -8.85 12.50
C PRO A 17 4.75 -7.61 11.83
N ASN A 18 5.63 -6.93 12.55
CA ASN A 18 6.19 -5.63 12.17
C ASN A 18 6.77 -5.60 10.75
N TRP A 19 7.42 -6.69 10.29
CA TRP A 19 8.02 -6.74 8.96
C TRP A 19 6.99 -6.51 7.84
N LEU A 20 5.75 -6.98 8.01
CA LEU A 20 4.68 -6.85 7.03
C LEU A 20 4.15 -5.41 6.98
N ILE A 21 4.09 -4.76 8.14
CA ILE A 21 3.68 -3.35 8.31
C ILE A 21 4.74 -2.43 7.67
N TRP A 22 6.03 -2.70 7.92
CA TRP A 22 7.14 -1.98 7.29
C TRP A 22 7.17 -2.17 5.77
N LEU A 23 6.85 -3.37 5.27
CA LEU A 23 6.80 -3.65 3.84
C LEU A 23 5.65 -2.89 3.18
N GLU A 24 4.42 -2.99 3.71
CA GLU A 24 3.25 -2.26 3.22
C GLU A 24 3.49 -0.74 3.18
N GLY A 25 3.95 -0.15 4.30
CA GLY A 25 4.22 1.28 4.41
C GLY A 25 5.38 1.75 3.52
N GLY A 26 6.45 0.95 3.44
CA GLY A 26 7.62 1.23 2.60
C GLY A 26 7.29 1.20 1.11
N VAL A 27 6.62 0.14 0.65
CA VAL A 27 6.20 -0.01 -0.74
C VAL A 27 5.18 1.06 -1.12
N LEU A 28 4.25 1.41 -0.23
CA LEU A 28 3.33 2.52 -0.45
C LEU A 28 4.10 3.84 -0.67
N THR A 29 5.10 4.13 0.16
CA THR A 29 5.88 5.36 0.03
C THR A 29 6.60 5.42 -1.32
N ILE A 30 7.24 4.32 -1.73
CA ILE A 30 7.89 4.21 -3.04
C ILE A 30 6.88 4.39 -4.18
N ALA A 31 5.72 3.76 -4.10
CA ALA A 31 4.66 3.87 -5.10
C ALA A 31 4.19 5.32 -5.30
N ARG A 32 4.05 6.05 -4.19
CA ARG A 32 3.59 7.45 -4.20
C ARG A 32 4.68 8.39 -4.73
N VAL A 33 5.94 8.16 -4.38
CA VAL A 33 7.07 8.91 -4.95
C VAL A 33 7.17 8.67 -6.46
N ALA A 34 7.08 7.43 -6.92
CA ALA A 34 7.08 7.10 -8.34
C ALA A 34 5.92 7.76 -9.10
N HIS A 35 4.71 7.72 -8.53
CA HIS A 35 3.54 8.36 -9.11
C HIS A 35 3.68 9.89 -9.18
N ALA A 36 4.17 10.52 -8.11
CA ALA A 36 4.40 11.96 -8.05
C ALA A 36 5.51 12.40 -9.02
N TRP A 37 6.59 11.62 -9.13
CA TRP A 37 7.66 11.85 -10.10
C TRP A 37 7.12 11.80 -11.53
N GLY A 38 6.30 10.80 -11.84
CA GLY A 38 5.63 10.70 -13.14
C GLY A 38 4.66 11.85 -13.43
N LEU A 39 4.09 12.48 -12.39
CA LEU A 39 3.22 13.64 -12.54
C LEU A 39 4.01 14.93 -12.81
N ILE A 40 5.14 15.11 -12.14
CA ILE A 40 6.00 16.30 -12.26
C ILE A 40 6.75 16.32 -13.60
N THR A 41 7.16 15.16 -14.10
CA THR A 41 8.02 15.04 -15.29
C THR A 41 7.29 15.20 -16.62
N THR A 42 5.97 14.97 -16.69
CA THR A 42 5.24 15.05 -17.95
C THR A 42 3.81 15.51 -17.72
N TYR A 43 3.43 16.63 -18.31
CA TYR A 43 2.04 17.06 -18.42
C TYR A 43 1.31 16.18 -19.45
N GLY A 44 0.80 15.03 -19.01
CA GLY A 44 0.11 14.05 -19.88
C GLY A 44 0.06 12.63 -19.30
N PRO A 45 -0.37 11.63 -20.09
CA PRO A 45 -0.21 10.22 -19.73
C PRO A 45 1.28 9.88 -19.69
N SER A 46 1.78 9.51 -18.52
CA SER A 46 3.19 9.18 -18.31
C SER A 46 3.34 7.79 -17.71
N ILE A 47 4.40 7.09 -18.12
CA ILE A 47 4.70 5.73 -17.65
C ILE A 47 4.90 5.75 -16.12
N GLY A 48 5.51 6.80 -15.57
CA GLY A 48 5.68 6.95 -14.12
C GLY A 48 4.37 7.07 -13.34
N ARG A 49 3.33 7.68 -13.92
CA ARG A 49 2.00 7.73 -13.29
C ARG A 49 1.35 6.35 -13.28
N ALA A 50 1.47 5.60 -14.38
CA ALA A 50 0.92 4.27 -14.51
C ALA A 50 1.62 3.27 -13.56
N THR A 51 2.95 3.26 -13.51
CA THR A 51 3.70 2.36 -12.62
C THR A 51 3.38 2.64 -11.15
N GLY A 52 3.37 3.90 -10.72
CA GLY A 52 2.99 4.26 -9.35
C GLY A 52 1.54 3.88 -9.01
N PHE A 53 0.63 3.92 -9.99
CA PHE A 53 -0.74 3.44 -9.82
C PHE A 53 -0.80 1.91 -9.66
N PHE A 54 -0.12 1.14 -10.50
CA PHE A 54 -0.09 -0.33 -10.41
C PHE A 54 0.57 -0.82 -9.12
N ILE A 55 1.64 -0.17 -8.66
CA ILE A 55 2.27 -0.52 -7.39
C ILE A 55 1.32 -0.20 -6.23
N THR A 56 0.59 0.94 -6.26
CA THR A 56 -0.41 1.26 -5.24
C THR A 56 -1.55 0.22 -5.23
N LEU A 57 -2.00 -0.23 -6.41
CA LEU A 57 -3.00 -1.28 -6.53
C LEU A 57 -2.52 -2.60 -5.91
N PHE A 58 -1.25 -2.95 -6.13
CA PHE A 58 -0.63 -4.13 -5.53
C PHE A 58 -0.61 -4.05 -4.00
N VAL A 59 -0.26 -2.89 -3.42
CA VAL A 59 -0.35 -2.66 -1.97
C VAL A 59 -1.78 -2.82 -1.46
N TYR A 60 -2.80 -2.35 -2.19
CA TYR A 60 -4.19 -2.57 -1.77
C TYR A 60 -4.61 -4.03 -1.75
N ILE A 61 -4.18 -4.81 -2.74
CA ILE A 61 -4.48 -6.25 -2.78
C ILE A 61 -3.80 -6.95 -1.60
N LEU A 62 -2.51 -6.68 -1.36
CA LEU A 62 -1.78 -7.30 -0.26
C LEU A 62 -2.29 -6.85 1.12
N GLY A 63 -2.50 -5.55 1.34
CA GLY A 63 -2.98 -5.01 2.60
C GLY A 63 -4.38 -5.51 2.95
N SER A 64 -5.29 -5.59 1.96
CA SER A 64 -6.63 -6.15 2.20
C SER A 64 -6.59 -7.65 2.51
N LEU A 65 -5.79 -8.45 1.79
CA LEU A 65 -5.59 -9.87 2.09
C LEU A 65 -4.98 -10.08 3.48
N ALA A 66 -3.98 -9.28 3.85
CA ALA A 66 -3.36 -9.33 5.16
C ALA A 66 -4.38 -9.01 6.27
N CYS A 67 -5.16 -7.94 6.12
CA CYS A 67 -6.21 -7.58 7.06
C CYS A 67 -7.23 -8.71 7.23
N VAL A 68 -7.67 -9.35 6.14
CA VAL A 68 -8.61 -10.49 6.21
C VAL A 68 -7.96 -11.69 6.91
N TYR A 69 -6.71 -12.02 6.57
CA TYR A 69 -6.00 -13.16 7.16
C TYR A 69 -5.78 -12.98 8.67
N TYR A 70 -5.27 -11.83 9.11
CA TYR A 70 -5.06 -11.55 10.53
C TYR A 70 -6.37 -11.37 11.28
N GLY A 71 -7.39 -10.80 10.64
CA GLY A 71 -8.74 -10.72 11.19
C GLY A 71 -9.35 -12.10 11.46
N ILE A 72 -9.24 -13.04 10.52
CA ILE A 72 -9.73 -14.42 10.70
C ILE A 72 -8.91 -15.15 11.77
N LYS A 73 -7.58 -15.02 11.72
CA LYS A 73 -6.69 -15.65 12.72
C LYS A 73 -6.94 -15.14 14.14
N GLY A 74 -7.38 -13.89 14.32
CA GLY A 74 -7.74 -13.36 15.63
C GLY A 74 -9.10 -13.86 16.16
N ILE A 75 -9.94 -14.44 15.31
CA ILE A 75 -11.28 -14.94 15.67
C ILE A 75 -11.25 -16.43 16.03
N ILE A 76 -10.36 -17.21 15.40
CA ILE A 76 -10.20 -18.67 15.61
C ILE A 76 -9.17 -18.93 16.70
#